data_AF-A0A523ZIX5-F1
#
_entry.id   AF-A0A523ZIX5-F1
#
_cell.length_a   1.000
_cell.length_b   1.000
_cell.length_c   1.000
_cell.angle_alpha   90.00
_cell.angle_beta   90.00
_cell.angle_gamma   90.00
#
_symmetry.space_group_name_H-M   'P 1'
#
loop_
_entity.id
_entity.type
_entity.pdbx_description
1 polymer ?
#
loop_
_entity_poly.entity_id
_entity_poly.type
_entity_poly.pdbx_seq_one_letter_code
_entity_poly.pdbx_strand_id
1 'polypeptide(L)'
;MNEVEISAIRERIAQEESVQQRIDRKGNKWRKVYFGGGAHFRNWLDQCKELGEVEVEEVDATGFKCYEEGGEKLYRIWVKVAEDDERARGIKW
;
A
#
# COMPACT_ATOMS: atom_id res chain seq x y z
N MET A 1 -2.78 -6.96 25.65
CA MET A 1 -3.19 -5.74 24.92
C MET A 1 -4.40 -5.14 25.61
N ASN A 2 -4.42 -3.83 25.85
CA ASN A 2 -5.57 -3.14 26.44
C ASN A 2 -6.45 -2.52 25.32
N GLU A 3 -7.68 -2.12 25.65
CA GLU A 3 -8.65 -1.60 24.68
C GLU A 3 -8.16 -0.35 23.93
N VAL A 4 -7.39 0.51 24.60
CA VAL A 4 -6.84 1.74 24.01
C VAL A 4 -5.84 1.42 22.89
N GLU A 5 -4.96 0.45 23.11
CA GLU A 5 -3.99 0.01 22.10
C GLU A 5 -4.67 -0.65 20.88
N ILE A 6 -5.71 -1.46 21.11
CA ILE A 6 -6.45 -2.11 20.02
C ILE A 6 -7.15 -1.06 19.15
N SER A 7 -7.73 -0.03 19.77
CA SER A 7 -8.37 1.09 19.06
C SER A 7 -7.36 1.86 18.20
N ALA A 8 -6.19 2.19 18.76
CA ALA A 8 -5.14 2.91 18.05
C ALA A 8 -4.60 2.12 16.83
N ILE A 9 -4.42 0.80 16.96
CA ILE A 9 -4.01 -0.07 15.86
C ILE A 9 -5.07 -0.08 14.74
N ARG A 10 -6.35 -0.21 15.11
CA ARG A 10 -7.46 -0.18 14.14
C ARG A 10 -7.55 1.15 13.41
N GLU A 11 -7.37 2.26 14.11
CA GLU A 11 -7.37 3.59 13.49
C GLU A 11 -6.23 3.74 12.48
N ARG A 12 -5.03 3.26 12.81
CA ARG A 12 -3.89 3.29 11.87
C ARG A 12 -4.10 2.41 10.65
N ILE A 13 -4.71 1.24 10.82
CA ILE A 13 -5.11 0.39 9.68
C ILE A 13 -6.17 1.11 8.83
N ALA A 14 -7.16 1.76 9.45
CA ALA A 14 -8.18 2.51 8.71
C ALA A 14 -7.59 3.72 7.96
N GLN A 15 -6.65 4.44 8.57
CA GLN A 15 -5.91 5.53 7.92
C GLN A 15 -5.13 5.01 6.72
N GLU A 16 -4.43 3.89 6.87
CA GLU A 16 -3.74 3.24 5.76
C GLU A 16 -4.70 2.86 4.64
N GLU A 17 -5.82 2.20 4.95
CA GLU A 17 -6.83 1.80 3.97
C GLU A 17 -7.43 3.00 3.24
N SER A 18 -7.47 4.19 3.87
CA SER A 18 -7.89 5.42 3.19
C SER A 18 -6.90 5.92 2.13
N VAL A 19 -5.62 5.56 2.26
CA VAL A 19 -4.56 5.94 1.31
C VAL A 19 -4.61 5.02 0.10
N GLN A 20 -5.42 5.39 -0.89
CA GLN A 20 -5.60 4.62 -2.13
C GLN A 20 -4.85 5.21 -3.33
N GLN A 21 -4.56 6.52 -3.31
CA GLN A 21 -3.96 7.24 -4.42
C GLN A 21 -2.98 8.31 -3.93
N ARG A 22 -1.99 8.66 -4.74
CA ARG A 22 -1.10 9.80 -4.50
C ARG A 22 -0.65 10.44 -5.81
N ILE A 23 -0.18 11.69 -5.72
CA ILE A 23 0.43 12.42 -6.82
C ILE A 23 1.87 12.73 -6.42
N ASP A 24 2.83 12.40 -7.29
CA ASP A 24 4.24 12.71 -7.03
C ASP A 24 4.60 14.16 -7.42
N ARG A 25 5.84 14.56 -7.16
CA ARG A 25 6.34 15.91 -7.46
C ARG A 25 6.38 16.26 -8.95
N LYS A 26 6.37 15.25 -9.83
CA LYS A 26 6.34 15.41 -11.29
C LYS A 26 4.90 15.45 -11.82
N GLY A 27 3.90 15.29 -10.95
CA GLY A 27 2.49 15.26 -11.31
C GLY A 27 1.98 13.88 -11.75
N ASN A 28 2.77 12.81 -11.61
CA ASN A 28 2.26 11.48 -11.95
C ASN A 28 1.27 11.01 -10.88
N LYS A 29 0.16 10.41 -11.33
CA LYS A 29 -0.83 9.77 -10.46
C LYS A 29 -0.42 8.32 -10.21
N TRP A 30 -0.53 7.90 -8.96
CA TRP A 30 -0.19 6.56 -8.52
C TRP A 30 -1.37 5.97 -7.75
N ARG A 31 -1.62 4.67 -7.96
CA ARG A 31 -2.61 3.89 -7.21
C ARG A 31 -1.90 2.90 -6.32
N LYS A 32 -2.31 2.82 -5.06
CA LYS A 32 -1.84 1.78 -4.14
C LYS A 32 -2.46 0.46 -4.54
N VAL A 33 -1.64 -0.56 -4.77
CA VAL A 33 -2.08 -1.92 -5.12
C VAL A 33 -1.73 -2.93 -4.05
N TYR A 34 -0.85 -2.57 -3.10
CA TYR A 34 -0.45 -3.43 -2.00
C TYR A 34 0.01 -2.62 -0.80
N PHE A 35 -0.28 -3.13 0.39
CA PHE A 35 0.28 -2.71 1.66
C PHE A 35 0.57 -3.95 2.51
N GLY A 36 1.82 -4.13 2.91
CA GLY A 36 2.23 -5.30 3.71
C GLY A 36 3.72 -5.57 3.61
N GLY A 37 4.15 -6.69 4.20
CA GLY A 37 5.56 -7.05 4.30
C GLY A 37 5.87 -8.50 3.89
N GLY A 38 7.10 -8.90 4.18
CA GLY A 38 7.52 -10.30 4.16
C GLY A 38 7.69 -10.93 2.77
N ALA A 39 7.57 -12.26 2.71
CA ALA A 39 7.75 -13.03 1.47
C ALA A 39 6.70 -12.70 0.40
N HIS A 40 5.49 -12.33 0.82
CA HIS A 40 4.38 -11.98 -0.06
C HIS A 40 4.68 -10.71 -0.86
N PHE A 41 5.33 -9.71 -0.25
CA PHE A 41 5.69 -8.45 -0.91
C PHE A 41 6.49 -8.67 -2.21
N ARG A 42 7.50 -9.56 -2.18
CA ARG A 42 8.37 -9.80 -3.35
C ARG A 42 7.59 -10.36 -4.53
N ASN A 43 6.69 -11.32 -4.27
CA ASN A 43 5.87 -11.94 -5.31
C ASN A 43 4.83 -10.96 -5.89
N TRP A 44 4.27 -10.08 -5.04
CA TRP A 44 3.36 -9.03 -5.50
C TRP A 44 4.10 -7.96 -6.31
N LEU A 45 5.29 -7.54 -5.88
CA LEU A 45 6.10 -6.57 -6.59
C LEU A 45 6.46 -7.04 -8.00
N ASP A 46 6.79 -8.31 -8.16
CA ASP A 46 7.11 -8.88 -9.46
C ASP A 46 5.91 -8.81 -10.42
N GLN A 47 4.74 -9.27 -9.98
CA GLN A 47 3.50 -9.17 -10.76
C GLN A 47 3.11 -7.71 -11.09
N CYS A 48 3.31 -6.78 -10.15
CA CYS A 48 2.97 -5.38 -10.40
C CYS A 48 3.85 -4.73 -11.47
N LYS A 49 5.11 -5.16 -11.63
CA LYS A 49 6.00 -4.65 -12.69
C LYS A 49 5.50 -5.02 -14.09
N GLU A 50 4.72 -6.09 -14.22
CA GLU A 50 4.08 -6.46 -15.48
C GLU A 50 2.91 -5.53 -15.84
N LEU A 51 2.31 -4.85 -14.84
CA LEU A 51 1.19 -3.92 -15.03
C LEU A 51 1.63 -2.52 -15.45
N GLY A 52 2.91 -2.17 -15.27
CA GLY A 52 3.47 -0.88 -15.68
C GLY A 52 4.58 -0.36 -14.77
N GLU A 53 4.71 0.97 -14.70
CA GLU A 53 5.69 1.62 -13.84
C GLU A 53 5.29 1.49 -12.36
N VAL A 54 6.21 1.00 -11.53
CA VAL A 54 5.98 0.71 -10.11
C VAL A 54 6.93 1.51 -9.22
N GLU A 55 6.40 2.05 -8.12
CA GLU A 55 7.19 2.62 -7.04
C GLU A 55 6.91 1.89 -5.72
N VAL A 56 7.96 1.66 -4.93
CA VAL A 56 7.87 1.03 -3.61
C VAL A 56 8.19 2.07 -2.55
N GLU A 57 7.35 2.16 -1.54
CA GLU A 57 7.56 3.01 -0.37
C GLU A 57 7.68 2.14 0.88
N GLU A 58 8.82 2.21 1.57
CA GLU A 58 9.01 1.56 2.88
C GLU A 58 8.24 2.36 3.93
N VAL A 59 7.42 1.67 4.73
CA VAL A 59 6.59 2.26 5.78
C VAL A 59 7.11 1.79 7.12
N ASP A 60 7.18 2.71 8.07
CA ASP A 60 7.53 2.40 9.44
C ASP A 60 6.49 1.45 10.05
N ALA A 61 6.96 0.28 10.49
CA ALA A 61 6.10 -0.76 11.03
C ALA A 61 5.64 -0.45 12.47
N THR A 62 6.21 0.56 13.15
CA THR A 62 5.90 0.85 14.55
C THR A 62 4.42 1.12 14.74
N GLY A 63 3.77 0.43 15.66
CA GLY A 63 2.34 0.46 15.96
C GLY A 63 1.45 -0.38 15.03
N PHE A 64 2.04 -1.19 14.15
CA PHE A 64 1.36 -2.31 13.51
C PHE A 64 1.88 -3.63 14.14
N LYS A 65 1.39 -3.94 15.35
CA LYS A 65 1.91 -5.04 16.19
C LYS A 65 2.17 -6.36 15.47
N CYS A 66 1.28 -6.79 14.57
CA CYS A 66 1.47 -8.04 13.81
C CYS A 66 2.74 -8.06 12.94
N TYR A 67 3.20 -6.90 12.46
CA TYR A 67 4.41 -6.77 11.65
C TYR A 67 5.65 -6.46 12.51
N GLU A 68 5.47 -5.74 13.63
CA GLU A 68 6.54 -5.50 14.61
C GLU A 68 7.04 -6.79 15.27
N GLU A 69 6.13 -7.70 15.63
CA GLU A 69 6.50 -8.96 16.28
C GLU A 69 7.28 -9.91 15.34
N GLY A 70 7.15 -9.74 14.02
CA GLY A 70 7.90 -10.49 13.02
C GLY A 70 9.25 -9.86 12.62
N GLY A 71 9.51 -8.60 13.02
CA GLY A 71 10.67 -7.83 12.56
C GLY A 71 10.67 -7.56 11.05
N GLU A 72 9.52 -7.71 10.39
CA GLU A 72 9.40 -7.60 8.94
C GLU A 72 9.14 -6.15 8.53
N LYS A 73 9.87 -5.69 7.52
CA LYS A 73 9.65 -4.38 6.93
C LYS A 73 8.30 -4.33 6.21
N LEU A 74 7.66 -3.16 6.29
CA LEU A 74 6.38 -2.88 5.67
C LEU A 74 6.57 -2.05 4.42
N TYR A 75 5.80 -2.33 3.38
CA TYR A 75 5.90 -1.65 2.10
C TYR A 75 4.53 -1.31 1.54
N ARG A 76 4.45 -0.18 0.84
CA ARG A 76 3.39 0.11 -0.13
C ARG A 76 3.93 -0.11 -1.54
N ILE A 77 3.15 -0.78 -2.38
CA ILE A 77 3.42 -0.84 -3.82
C ILE A 77 2.44 0.10 -4.52
N TRP A 78 2.99 0.98 -5.34
CA TRP A 78 2.29 1.97 -6.12
C TRP A 78 2.47 1.65 -7.60
N VAL A 79 1.37 1.54 -8.34
CA VAL A 79 1.39 1.42 -9.81
C VAL A 79 0.97 2.76 -10.39
N LYS A 80 1.72 3.24 -11.38
CA LYS A 80 1.40 4.48 -12.07
C LYS A 80 0.09 4.32 -12.83
N VAL A 81 -0.81 5.27 -12.65
CA VAL A 81 -2.08 5.32 -13.37
C VAL A 81 -1.77 5.86 -14.76
N ALA A 82 -1.97 5.04 -15.79
CA ALA A 82 -1.88 5.49 -17.17
C ALA A 82 -3.00 6.50 -17.46
N GLU A 83 -2.78 7.44 -18.39
CA GLU A 83 -3.79 8.44 -18.77
C GLU A 83 -5.11 7.81 -19.26
N ASP A 84 -5.05 6.59 -19.80
CA ASP A 84 -6.22 5.85 -20.30
C ASP A 84 -7.03 5.15 -19.17
N ASP A 85 -6.44 4.92 -18.00
CA ASP A 85 -7.08 4.22 -16.87
C ASP A 85 -8.20 5.06 -16.22
N GLU A 86 -8.20 6.39 -16.40
CA GLU A 86 -9.33 7.24 -15.95
C GLU A 86 -10.65 6.92 -16.69
N ARG A 87 -10.59 6.28 -17.87
CA ARG A 87 -11.76 5.77 -18.61
C ARG A 87 -12.20 4.37 -18.17
N ALA A 88 -11.33 3.58 -17.54
CA ALA A 88 -11.63 2.19 -17.12
C ALA A 88 -12.46 2.09 -15.82
N ARG A 89 -12.81 3.22 -15.19
CA ARG A 89 -13.68 3.36 -14.00
C ARG A 89 -15.10 2.74 -14.14
N GLY A 90 -15.43 2.14 -15.28
CA GLY A 90 -16.68 1.44 -15.52
C GLY A 90 -16.71 -0.04 -15.12
N ILE A 91 -15.57 -0.69 -14.83
CA ILE A 91 -15.56 -2.12 -14.46
C ILE A 91 -15.44 -2.27 -12.95
N LYS A 92 -16.59 -2.52 -12.32
CA LYS A 92 -16.70 -3.04 -10.96
C LYS A 92 -16.27 -4.51 -10.97
N TRP A 93 -15.33 -4.85 -10.10
CA TRP A 93 -15.02 -6.24 -9.73
C TRP A 93 -16.11 -6.78 -8.80
#